data_AF-A0A7X0E7L3-F1
#
_entry.id   AF-A0A7X0E7L3-F1
#
_cell.length_a   1.000
_cell.length_b   1.000
_cell.length_c   1.000
_cell.angle_alpha   90.00
_cell.angle_beta   90.00
_cell.angle_gamma   90.00
#
_symmetry.space_group_name_H-M   'P 1'
#
loop_
_entity.id
_entity.type
_entity.pdbx_description
1 polymer ?
#
loop_
_entity_poly.entity_id
_entity_poly.type
_entity_poly.pdbx_seq_one_letter_code
_entity_poly.pdbx_strand_id
1 'polypeptide(L)'
;MSIASTVRDRVLSSSPEAAAQGAFEVVSALQDLHPARQVLALAAALKVTAEVLDIDPRELLSVVGRMEADARFNNQDYFSAVALYVEGEIKKKYP
;
A
#
# COMPACT_ATOMS: atom_id res chain seq x y z
N MET A 1 5.58 21.15 -15.87
CA MET A 1 4.92 20.28 -14.87
C MET A 1 5.89 19.16 -14.54
N SER A 2 6.15 18.88 -13.26
CA SER A 2 7.12 17.85 -12.85
C SER A 2 6.44 16.46 -12.84
N ILE A 3 7.20 15.39 -13.12
CA ILE A 3 6.71 14.01 -13.00
C ILE A 3 6.16 13.75 -11.60
N ALA A 4 6.86 14.25 -10.57
CA ALA A 4 6.46 14.24 -9.17
C ALA A 4 5.02 14.76 -8.95
N SER A 5 4.74 15.96 -9.46
CA SER A 5 3.41 16.59 -9.35
C SER A 5 2.33 15.77 -10.05
N THR A 6 2.61 15.24 -11.24
CA THR A 6 1.65 14.42 -11.99
C THR A 6 1.34 13.11 -11.26
N VAL A 7 2.34 12.47 -10.65
CA VAL A 7 2.14 11.26 -9.86
C VAL A 7 1.33 11.57 -8.60
N ARG A 8 1.66 12.65 -7.89
CA ARG A 8 0.91 13.10 -6.72
C ARG A 8 -0.56 13.34 -7.04
N ASP A 9 -0.85 14.07 -8.12
CA ASP A 9 -2.23 14.36 -8.53
C ASP A 9 -3.02 13.09 -8.82
N ARG A 10 -2.39 12.10 -9.50
CA ARG A 10 -3.01 10.80 -9.78
C ARG A 10 -3.27 9.99 -8.51
N VAL A 11 -2.35 10.01 -7.55
CA VAL A 11 -2.55 9.35 -6.24
C VAL A 11 -3.74 9.98 -5.52
N LEU A 12 -3.85 11.31 -5.53
CA LEU A 12 -4.94 12.04 -4.87
C LEU A 12 -6.31 11.82 -5.54
N SER A 13 -6.34 11.50 -6.84
CA SER A 13 -7.57 11.22 -7.58
C SER A 13 -7.94 9.73 -7.66
N SER A 14 -7.14 8.84 -7.08
CA SER A 14 -7.36 7.38 -7.16
C SER A 14 -8.44 6.91 -6.18
N SER A 15 -9.04 5.74 -6.46
CA SER A 15 -10.05 5.14 -5.59
C SER A 15 -9.43 4.26 -4.50
N PRO A 16 -10.12 4.06 -3.35
CA PRO A 16 -9.70 3.10 -2.33
C PRO A 16 -9.53 1.67 -2.87
N GLU A 17 -10.39 1.25 -3.81
CA GLU A 17 -10.30 -0.05 -4.49
C GLU A 17 -8.99 -0.20 -5.27
N ALA A 18 -8.62 0.81 -6.07
CA ALA A 18 -7.37 0.77 -6.83
C ALA A 18 -6.14 0.71 -5.91
N ALA A 19 -6.18 1.42 -4.78
CA ALA A 19 -5.14 1.36 -3.76
C ALA A 19 -5.04 -0.03 -3.12
N ALA A 20 -6.16 -0.66 -2.79
CA ALA A 20 -6.18 -2.02 -2.22
C ALA A 20 -5.72 -3.08 -3.22
N GLN A 21 -6.12 -2.98 -4.49
CA GLN A 21 -5.67 -3.87 -5.55
C GLN A 21 -4.14 -3.78 -5.74
N GLY A 22 -3.59 -2.56 -5.79
CA GLY A 22 -2.14 -2.36 -5.86
C GLY A 22 -1.42 -2.93 -4.63
N ALA A 23 -1.99 -2.79 -3.43
CA ALA A 23 -1.43 -3.39 -2.22
C ALA A 23 -1.40 -4.92 -2.30
N PHE A 24 -2.48 -5.55 -2.79
CA PHE A 24 -2.56 -7.00 -2.98
C PHE A 24 -1.47 -7.51 -3.93
N GLU A 25 -1.29 -6.86 -5.08
CA GLU A 25 -0.27 -7.23 -6.08
C GLU A 25 1.15 -7.18 -5.50
N VAL A 26 1.48 -6.10 -4.76
CA VAL A 26 2.79 -5.95 -4.14
C VAL A 26 3.02 -7.01 -3.05
N VAL A 27 2.05 -7.25 -2.18
CA VAL A 27 2.15 -8.28 -1.13
C VAL A 27 2.34 -9.66 -1.76
N SER A 28 1.54 -9.98 -2.78
CA SER A 28 1.61 -11.27 -3.47
C SER A 28 2.97 -11.50 -4.12
N ALA A 29 3.56 -10.47 -4.75
CA ALA A 29 4.89 -10.56 -5.36
C ALA A 29 6.02 -10.82 -4.34
N LEU A 30 5.85 -10.40 -3.09
CA LEU A 30 6.84 -10.58 -2.03
C LEU A 30 6.62 -11.85 -1.20
N GLN A 31 5.57 -12.62 -1.48
CA GLN A 31 5.13 -13.70 -0.61
C GLN A 31 6.23 -14.72 -0.33
N ASP A 32 7.09 -15.04 -1.30
CA ASP A 32 8.16 -16.03 -1.17
C ASP A 32 9.30 -15.62 -0.23
N LEU A 33 9.41 -14.34 0.10
CA LEU A 33 10.39 -13.86 1.06
C LEU A 33 9.99 -14.21 2.50
N HIS A 34 10.99 -14.31 3.38
CA HIS A 34 10.78 -14.34 4.83
C HIS A 34 9.98 -13.07 5.27
N PRO A 35 8.98 -13.15 6.15
CA PRO A 35 8.12 -12.01 6.51
C PRO A 35 8.89 -10.76 6.97
N ALA A 36 9.93 -10.93 7.80
CA ALA A 36 10.82 -9.82 8.18
C ALA A 36 11.46 -9.12 6.97
N ARG A 37 11.84 -9.88 5.92
CA ARG A 37 12.37 -9.31 4.68
C ARG A 37 11.29 -8.65 3.84
N GLN A 38 10.04 -9.13 3.88
CA GLN A 38 8.91 -8.46 3.22
C GLN A 38 8.71 -7.05 3.78
N VAL A 39 8.66 -6.91 5.12
CA VAL A 39 8.50 -5.61 5.79
C VAL A 39 9.65 -4.66 5.45
N LEU A 40 10.90 -5.15 5.51
CA LEU A 40 12.07 -4.34 5.16
C LEU A 40 12.07 -3.92 3.68
N ALA A 41 11.69 -4.83 2.77
CA ALA A 41 11.61 -4.55 1.33
C ALA A 41 10.55 -3.49 1.03
N LEU A 42 9.37 -3.59 1.64
CA LEU A 42 8.30 -2.60 1.49
C LEU A 42 8.71 -1.22 2.01
N ALA A 43 9.34 -1.16 3.19
CA ALA A 43 9.80 0.10 3.76
C ALA A 43 10.90 0.75 2.90
N ALA A 44 11.84 -0.04 2.39
CA ALA A 44 12.89 0.43 1.49
C ALA A 44 12.31 0.93 0.15
N ALA A 45 11.37 0.19 -0.43
CA ALA A 45 10.70 0.57 -1.67
C ALA A 45 9.92 1.89 -1.52
N LEU A 46 9.17 2.06 -0.43
CA LEU A 46 8.47 3.31 -0.13
C LEU A 46 9.45 4.49 -0.02
N LYS A 47 10.54 4.33 0.75
CA LYS A 47 11.57 5.36 0.91
C LYS A 47 12.17 5.80 -0.43
N VAL A 48 12.69 4.85 -1.20
CA VAL A 48 13.39 5.14 -2.47
C VAL A 48 12.43 5.75 -3.49
N THR A 49 11.20 5.24 -3.57
CA THR A 49 10.19 5.77 -4.49
C THR A 49 9.80 7.19 -4.13
N ALA A 50 9.60 7.47 -2.84
CA ALA A 50 9.29 8.79 -2.32
C ALA A 50 10.44 9.79 -2.59
N GLU A 51 11.69 9.39 -2.39
CA GLU A 51 12.89 10.21 -2.69
C GLU A 51 13.00 10.55 -4.18
N VAL A 52 12.79 9.58 -5.07
CA VAL A 52 12.85 9.79 -6.53
C VAL A 52 11.75 10.73 -7.02
N LEU A 53 10.58 10.64 -6.39
CA LEU A 53 9.42 11.47 -6.74
C LEU A 53 9.37 12.79 -5.97
N ASP A 54 10.29 13.07 -5.06
CA ASP A 54 10.26 14.25 -4.19
C ASP A 54 8.91 14.40 -3.44
N ILE A 55 8.42 13.30 -2.88
CA ILE A 55 7.16 13.23 -2.13
C ILE A 55 7.46 12.84 -0.67
N ASP A 56 6.79 13.46 0.31
CA ASP A 56 6.87 13.01 1.70
C ASP A 56 6.09 11.68 1.86
N PRO A 57 6.75 10.57 2.26
CA PRO A 57 6.07 9.29 2.46
C PRO A 57 4.97 9.36 3.53
N ARG A 58 5.04 10.28 4.50
CA ARG A 58 3.98 10.49 5.50
C ARG A 58 2.70 11.03 4.87
N GLU A 59 2.82 11.89 3.86
CA GLU A 59 1.65 12.38 3.12
C GLU A 59 0.97 11.24 2.37
N LEU A 60 1.73 10.35 1.73
CA LEU A 60 1.20 9.19 1.03
C LEU A 60 0.42 8.26 1.98
N LEU A 61 1.00 7.97 3.15
CA LEU A 61 0.32 7.17 4.17
C LEU A 61 -0.96 7.85 4.67
N SER A 62 -0.96 9.17 4.83
CA SER A 62 -2.16 9.93 5.21
C SER A 62 -3.25 9.87 4.13
N VAL A 63 -2.87 9.91 2.85
CA VAL A 63 -3.81 9.75 1.72
C VAL A 63 -4.48 8.38 1.77
N VAL A 64 -3.70 7.30 1.90
CA VAL A 64 -4.23 5.94 1.99
C VAL A 64 -5.11 5.76 3.24
N GLY A 65 -4.72 6.32 4.38
CA GLY A 65 -5.54 6.28 5.59
C GLY A 65 -6.90 6.97 5.44
N ARG A 66 -6.97 8.08 4.68
CA ARG A 66 -8.25 8.72 4.33
C ARG A 66 -9.07 7.84 3.40
N MET A 67 -8.46 7.23 2.39
CA MET A 67 -9.13 6.29 1.48
C MET A 67 -9.74 5.10 2.24
N GLU A 68 -9.03 4.55 3.22
CA GLU A 68 -9.53 3.48 4.08
C GLU A 68 -10.74 3.93 4.92
N ALA A 69 -10.67 5.12 5.52
CA ALA A 69 -11.78 5.69 6.28
C ALA A 69 -13.01 5.92 5.40
N ASP A 70 -12.82 6.46 4.20
CA ASP A 70 -13.89 6.69 3.23
C ASP A 70 -14.51 5.39 2.74
N ALA A 71 -13.71 4.36 2.44
CA ALA A 71 -14.20 3.04 2.05
C ALA A 71 -15.06 2.42 3.16
N ARG A 72 -14.57 2.45 4.41
CA ARG A 72 -15.30 1.94 5.58
C ARG A 72 -16.62 2.66 5.78
N PHE A 73 -16.64 3.99 5.63
CA PHE A 73 -17.88 4.77 5.74
C PHE A 73 -18.93 4.33 4.71
N ASN A 74 -18.49 3.91 3.51
CA ASN A 74 -19.35 3.39 2.46
C ASN A 74 -19.62 1.87 2.56
N ASN A 75 -19.31 1.23 3.70
CA ASN A 75 -19.39 -0.21 3.92
C ASN A 75 -18.58 -1.06 2.91
N GLN A 76 -17.47 -0.51 2.40
CA GLN A 76 -16.52 -1.20 1.54
C GLN A 76 -15.25 -1.51 2.32
N ASP A 77 -14.89 -2.79 2.43
CA ASP A 77 -13.83 -3.24 3.35
C ASP A 77 -12.59 -3.78 2.62
N TYR A 78 -12.13 -3.04 1.61
CA TYR A 78 -11.04 -3.48 0.72
C TYR A 78 -9.73 -3.73 1.47
N PHE A 79 -9.34 -2.84 2.39
CA PHE A 79 -8.08 -2.96 3.13
C PHE A 79 -8.12 -4.08 4.17
N SER A 80 -9.27 -4.39 4.75
CA SER A 80 -9.40 -5.54 5.66
C SER A 80 -9.27 -6.86 4.92
N ALA A 81 -9.75 -6.95 3.68
CA ALA A 81 -9.53 -8.12 2.83
C ALA A 81 -8.03 -8.35 2.55
N VAL A 82 -7.27 -7.27 2.27
CA VAL A 82 -5.81 -7.34 2.12
C VAL A 82 -5.13 -7.79 3.42
N ALA A 83 -5.56 -7.26 4.57
CA ALA A 83 -5.02 -7.64 5.87
C ALA A 83 -5.24 -9.13 6.19
N LEU A 84 -6.45 -9.65 5.95
CA LEU A 84 -6.77 -11.07 6.15
C LEU A 84 -5.94 -11.98 5.23
N TYR A 85 -5.69 -11.56 4.00
CA TYR A 85 -4.82 -12.29 3.08
C TYR A 85 -3.38 -12.36 3.62
N VAL A 86 -2.79 -11.23 4.03
CA VAL A 86 -1.46 -11.17 4.63
C VAL A 86 -1.36 -12.08 5.86
N GLU A 87 -2.35 -12.01 6.75
CA GLU A 87 -2.40 -12.82 7.97
C GLU A 87 -2.42 -14.33 7.63
N GLY A 88 -3.24 -14.73 6.66
CA GLY A 88 -3.31 -16.10 6.18
C GLY A 88 -1.98 -16.61 5.64
N GLU A 89 -1.29 -15.81 4.83
CA GLU A 89 0.01 -16.18 4.26
C GLU A 89 1.13 -16.28 5.31
N ILE A 90 1.16 -15.36 6.28
CA ILE A 90 2.15 -15.41 7.37
C ILE A 90 1.92 -16.65 8.25
N LYS A 91 0.67 -16.93 8.65
CA LYS A 91 0.34 -18.11 9.48
C LYS A 91 0.68 -19.44 8.79
N LYS A 92 0.45 -19.55 7.47
CA LYS A 92 0.84 -20.75 6.70
C LYS A 92 2.34 -21.04 6.78
N LYS A 93 3.16 -19.99 6.80
CA LYS A 93 4.63 -20.12 6.81
C LYS A 93 5.19 -20.33 8.22
N TYR A 94 4.45 -19.95 9.25
CA TYR A 94 4.88 -19.99 10.66
C TYR A 94 3.70 -20.39 11.58
N PRO A 95 3.37 -21.69 11.66
CA PRO A 95 2.35 -22.21 12.58
C PRO A 95 2.79 -22.16 14.05
#